data_AF-A0A352FQ08-F1
#
_entry.id   AF-A0A352FQ08-F1
#
_cell.length_a   1.000
_cell.length_b   1.000
_cell.length_c   1.000
_cell.angle_alpha   90.00
_cell.angle_beta   90.00
_cell.angle_gamma   90.00
#
_symmetry.space_group_name_H-M   'P 1'
#
loop_
_entity.id
_entity.type
_entity.pdbx_description
1 polymer ?
#
loop_
_entity_poly.entity_id
_entity_poly.type
_entity_poly.pdbx_seq_one_letter_code
_entity_poly.pdbx_strand_id
1 'polypeptide(L)'
;MANRKGVFIGAYVPNELKESLRRRAAAEHRTLSQEITRILTEAIHGRNLPAGSIDRRVPNSPTRRRASDPFPRRRRDDLPYAPSDGKREDDRS
;
A
#
# COMPACT_ATOMS: atom_id res chain seq x y z
N MET A 1 -28.66 -16.95 5.66
CA MET A 1 -27.63 -16.52 6.64
C MET A 1 -26.74 -17.72 6.93
N ALA A 2 -25.48 -17.69 6.54
CA ALA A 2 -24.58 -18.83 6.70
C ALA A 2 -24.29 -19.08 8.19
N ASN A 3 -24.65 -20.27 8.67
CA ASN A 3 -24.44 -20.71 10.04
C ASN A 3 -22.95 -21.05 10.22
N ARG A 4 -22.10 -20.03 10.36
CA ARG A 4 -20.66 -20.22 10.58
C ARG A 4 -20.45 -20.69 12.01
N LYS A 5 -20.19 -21.98 12.19
CA LYS A 5 -19.78 -22.55 13.48
C LYS A 5 -18.48 -21.88 13.93
N GLY A 6 -18.58 -20.91 14.84
CA GLY A 6 -17.42 -20.27 15.46
C GLY A 6 -16.81 -21.16 16.54
N VAL A 7 -15.48 -21.12 16.68
CA VAL A 7 -14.77 -21.73 17.81
C VAL A 7 -14.59 -20.66 18.89
N PHE A 8 -14.93 -20.99 20.14
CA PHE A 8 -14.72 -20.09 21.26
C PHE A 8 -13.31 -20.24 21.82
N ILE A 9 -12.63 -19.12 22.03
CA ILE A 9 -11.26 -19.08 22.58
C ILE A 9 -11.35 -18.43 23.97
N GLY A 10 -10.99 -19.19 25.00
CA GLY A 10 -10.79 -18.68 26.36
C GLY A 10 -9.29 -18.47 26.61
N ALA A 11 -8.90 -17.25 26.97
CA ALA A 11 -7.53 -16.90 27.33
C ALA A 11 -7.53 -15.95 28.53
N TYR A 12 -6.54 -16.11 29.40
CA TYR A 12 -6.29 -15.14 30.46
C TYR A 12 -5.72 -13.85 29.86
N VAL A 13 -6.31 -12.72 30.24
CA VAL A 13 -5.82 -11.39 29.87
C VAL A 13 -5.80 -10.54 31.14
N PRO A 14 -4.64 -9.94 31.50
CA PRO A 14 -4.55 -8.99 32.59
C PRO A 14 -5.59 -7.86 32.48
N ASN A 15 -6.11 -7.39 33.61
CA ASN A 15 -7.20 -6.41 33.64
C ASN A 15 -6.86 -5.12 32.89
N GLU A 16 -5.65 -4.60 33.08
CA GLU A 16 -5.17 -3.39 32.41
C GLU A 16 -5.15 -3.54 30.88
N LEU A 17 -4.70 -4.70 30.39
CA LEU A 17 -4.69 -5.01 28.97
C LEU A 17 -6.11 -5.16 28.41
N LYS A 18 -7.03 -5.77 29.18
CA LYS A 18 -8.43 -5.91 28.78
C LYS A 18 -9.11 -4.54 28.63
N GLU A 19 -8.86 -3.61 29.55
CA GLU A 19 -9.40 -2.24 29.46
C GLU A 19 -8.80 -1.47 28.30
N SER A 20 -7.49 -1.55 28.10
CA SER A 20 -6.79 -0.94 26.96
C SER A 20 -7.36 -1.44 25.62
N LEU A 21 -7.54 -2.76 25.48
CA LEU A 21 -8.15 -3.37 24.29
C LEU A 21 -9.59 -2.91 24.09
N ARG A 22 -10.39 -2.83 25.16
CA ARG A 22 -11.78 -2.36 25.09
C ARG A 22 -11.85 -0.89 24.65
N ARG A 23 -10.98 -0.03 25.17
CA ARG A 23 -10.93 1.39 24.81
C ARG A 23 -10.52 1.57 23.34
N ARG A 24 -9.54 0.80 22.88
CA ARG A 24 -9.13 0.79 21.47
C ARG A 24 -10.26 0.31 20.56
N ALA A 25 -10.91 -0.79 20.91
CA ALA A 25 -12.04 -1.31 20.13
C ALA A 25 -13.18 -0.28 20.03
N ALA A 26 -13.50 0.41 21.13
CA ALA A 26 -14.52 1.46 21.16
C ALA A 26 -14.15 2.65 20.26
N ALA A 27 -12.88 3.05 20.20
CA ALA A 27 -12.41 4.13 19.32
C ALA A 27 -12.58 3.81 17.83
N GLU A 28 -12.51 2.53 17.46
CA GLU A 28 -12.69 2.06 16.07
C GLU A 28 -14.10 1.49 15.81
N HIS A 29 -15.06 1.73 16.71
CA HIS A 29 -16.44 1.21 16.65
C HIS A 29 -16.53 -0.32 16.47
N ARG A 30 -15.60 -1.06 17.07
CA ARG A 30 -15.54 -2.53 17.04
C ARG A 30 -15.85 -3.15 18.41
N THR A 31 -16.25 -4.41 18.41
CA THR A 31 -16.35 -5.21 19.63
C THR A 31 -14.99 -5.76 20.05
N LEU A 32 -14.84 -6.11 21.34
CA LEU A 32 -13.59 -6.69 21.85
C LEU A 32 -13.17 -7.96 21.08
N SER A 33 -14.12 -8.85 20.78
CA SER A 33 -13.85 -10.08 20.02
C SER A 33 -13.39 -9.78 18.60
N GLN A 34 -13.95 -8.75 17.95
CA GLN A 34 -13.51 -8.30 16.62
C GLN A 34 -12.10 -7.73 16.66
N GLU A 35 -11.76 -6.96 17.69
CA GLU A 35 -10.41 -6.41 17.89
C GLU A 35 -9.37 -7.51 18.09
N ILE A 36 -9.69 -8.51 18.93
CA ILE A 36 -8.83 -9.68 19.15
C ILE A 36 -8.62 -10.43 17.83
N THR A 37 -9.68 -10.64 17.06
CA THR A 37 -9.60 -11.32 15.76
C THR A 37 -8.71 -10.56 14.79
N ARG A 38 -8.82 -9.22 14.74
CA ARG A 38 -7.96 -8.37 13.91
C ARG A 38 -6.50 -8.51 14.33
N ILE A 39 -6.18 -8.37 15.62
CA ILE A 39 -4.82 -8.46 16.13
C ILE A 39 -4.21 -9.84 15.81
N LEU A 40 -4.96 -10.92 16.03
CA LEU A 40 -4.50 -12.27 15.70
C LEU A 40 -4.28 -12.44 14.19
N THR A 41 -5.17 -11.89 13.37
CA THR A 41 -5.03 -11.91 11.90
C THR A 41 -3.80 -11.12 11.46
N GLU A 42 -3.57 -9.94 12.02
CA GLU A 42 -2.38 -9.12 11.75
C GLU A 42 -1.08 -9.76 12.23
N ALA A 43 -1.10 -10.49 13.35
CA ALA A 43 0.07 -11.22 13.82
C ALA A 43 0.46 -12.37 12.88
N ILE A 44 -0.52 -13.03 12.27
CA ILE A 44 -0.30 -14.13 11.32
C ILE A 44 0.11 -13.62 9.94
N HIS A 45 -0.57 -12.59 9.43
CA HIS A 45 -0.39 -12.13 8.04
C HIS A 45 0.59 -10.96 7.92
N GLY A 46 0.82 -10.20 8.99
CA GLY A 46 1.64 -8.99 9.00
C GLY A 46 0.80 -7.70 8.94
N ARG A 47 1.42 -6.60 9.40
CA ARG A 47 0.77 -5.32 9.76
C ARG A 47 0.16 -4.51 8.60
N ASN A 48 0.26 -4.99 7.35
CA ASN A 48 -0.03 -4.20 6.14
C ASN A 48 -0.97 -4.88 5.14
N LEU A 49 -1.62 -5.98 5.52
CA LEU A 49 -2.54 -6.67 4.61
C LEU A 49 -3.98 -6.25 4.93
N PRO A 50 -4.68 -5.55 4.01
CA PRO A 50 -6.09 -5.23 4.20
C PRO A 50 -6.91 -6.49 4.48
N ALA A 51 -7.98 -6.36 5.28
CA ALA A 51 -8.82 -7.49 5.66
C ALA A 51 -9.30 -8.27 4.42
N GLY A 52 -8.99 -9.57 4.36
CA GLY A 52 -9.29 -10.44 3.22
C GLY A 52 -8.17 -10.59 2.19
N SER A 53 -7.03 -9.92 2.36
CA SER A 53 -5.85 -10.13 1.53
C SER A 53 -5.00 -11.29 2.07
N ILE A 54 -4.90 -12.35 1.26
CA ILE A 54 -3.94 -13.43 1.46
C ILE A 54 -2.59 -12.91 0.96
N ASP A 55 -1.56 -12.93 1.81
CA ASP A 55 -0.21 -12.65 1.33
C ASP A 55 0.25 -13.80 0.44
N ARG A 56 0.26 -13.55 -0.87
CA ARG A 56 0.80 -14.50 -1.86
C ARG A 56 2.25 -14.18 -2.22
N ARG A 57 2.90 -13.28 -1.47
CA ARG A 57 4.30 -12.92 -1.73
C ARG A 57 5.18 -14.06 -1.26
N VAL A 58 5.67 -14.85 -2.21
CA VAL A 58 6.89 -15.64 -2.04
C VAL A 58 8.02 -14.69 -1.60
N PRO A 59 8.94 -15.08 -0.69
CA PRO A 59 9.96 -14.21 -0.11
C PRO A 59 10.86 -13.44 -1.12
N ASN A 60 10.86 -13.83 -2.40
CA ASN A 60 11.58 -13.16 -3.50
C ASN A 60 10.66 -12.50 -4.55
N SER A 61 9.45 -12.11 -4.18
CA SER A 61 8.54 -11.43 -5.11
C SER A 61 9.11 -10.07 -5.56
N PRO A 62 9.27 -9.81 -6.86
CA PRO A 62 9.85 -8.57 -7.36
C PRO A 62 8.95 -7.37 -7.04
N THR A 63 9.57 -6.24 -6.67
CA THR A 63 8.88 -4.98 -6.42
C THR A 63 7.99 -4.57 -7.61
N ARG A 64 6.77 -4.09 -7.33
CA ARG A 64 5.85 -3.61 -8.37
C ARG A 64 6.48 -2.39 -9.03
N ARG A 65 7.06 -2.63 -10.21
CA ARG A 65 7.79 -1.70 -11.07
C ARG A 65 7.15 -0.30 -11.08
N ARG A 66 7.73 0.59 -10.29
CA ARG A 66 7.68 2.06 -10.47
C ARG A 66 9.07 2.65 -10.33
N ALA A 67 9.90 2.06 -9.45
CA ALA A 67 11.30 2.47 -9.28
C ALA A 67 12.24 2.02 -10.40
N SER A 68 11.83 1.06 -11.24
CA SER A 68 12.67 0.46 -12.30
C SER A 68 12.26 0.86 -13.71
N ASP A 69 11.23 1.69 -13.88
CA ASP A 69 10.89 2.19 -15.21
C ASP A 69 11.89 3.29 -15.58
N PRO A 70 12.54 3.21 -16.77
CA PRO A 70 13.37 4.29 -17.25
C PRO A 70 12.52 5.57 -17.36
N PHE A 71 13.09 6.71 -16.99
CA PHE A 71 12.44 8.00 -17.22
C PHE A 71 12.06 8.13 -18.71
N PRO A 72 10.88 8.71 -19.01
CA PRO A 72 10.46 8.94 -20.39
C PRO A 72 11.56 9.68 -21.15
N ARG A 73 11.96 9.15 -22.31
CA ARG A 73 12.91 9.83 -23.18
C ARG A 73 12.28 11.14 -23.65
N ARG A 74 13.00 12.26 -23.50
CA ARG A 74 12.60 13.56 -24.06
C ARG A 74 12.25 13.40 -25.53
N ARG A 75 11.06 13.85 -25.93
CA ARG A 75 10.63 13.84 -27.33
C ARG A 75 11.32 14.98 -28.05
N ARG A 76 11.41 14.87 -29.39
CA ARG A 76 12.05 15.87 -30.25
C ARG A 76 11.43 17.26 -30.10
N ASP A 77 10.15 17.31 -29.70
CA ASP A 77 9.34 18.52 -29.53
C ASP A 77 9.54 19.19 -28.15
N ASP A 78 10.27 18.55 -27.21
CA ASP A 78 10.56 19.09 -25.88
C ASP A 78 11.79 20.05 -25.87
N LEU A 79 12.32 20.41 -27.04
CA LEU A 79 13.40 21.39 -27.18
C LEU A 79 12.80 22.81 -27.25
N PRO A 80 13.28 23.77 -26.43
CA PRO A 80 12.88 25.16 -26.57
C PRO A 80 13.32 25.69 -27.94
N TYR A 81 12.42 26.40 -28.62
CA TYR A 81 12.65 27.01 -29.93
C TYR A 81 13.86 27.97 -29.87
N ALA A 82 14.88 27.71 -30.71
CA ALA A 82 15.99 28.62 -30.95
C ALA A 82 15.82 29.24 -32.35
N PRO A 83 15.63 30.56 -32.49
CA PRO A 83 15.61 31.19 -33.81
C PRO A 83 17.01 31.07 -34.46
N SER A 84 17.05 30.60 -35.70
CA SER A 84 18.28 30.51 -36.49
C SER A 84 18.49 31.84 -37.21
N ASP A 85 19.27 32.74 -36.59
CA ASP A 85 19.80 33.93 -37.27
C ASP A 85 21.06 33.54 -38.06
N GLY A 86 20.97 33.54 -39.39
CA GLY A 86 22.09 33.13 -40.25
C GLY A 86 21.85 33.28 -41.75
N LYS A 87 21.61 34.52 -42.17
CA LYS A 87 21.72 35.11 -43.53
C LYS A 87 22.17 34.19 -44.68
N ARG A 88 21.32 34.09 -45.71
CA ARG A 88 21.69 33.74 -47.10
C ARG A 88 21.27 34.89 -48.03
N GLU A 89 22.22 35.76 -48.32
CA GLU A 89 22.29 36.78 -49.39
C GLU A 89 23.82 36.91 -49.62
N ASP A 90 24.44 36.92 -50.79
CA ASP A 90 24.05 37.01 -52.19
C ASP A 90 25.26 36.42 -52.97
N ASP A 91 25.04 35.59 -53.98
CA ASP A 91 26.09 35.21 -54.94
C ASP A 91 25.56 35.43 -56.36
N ARG A 92 25.63 36.69 -56.80
CA ARG A 92 25.44 37.15 -58.17
C ARG A 92 26.28 38.41 -58.41
N SER A 93 27.45 38.25 -59.02
CA SER A 93 28.02 39.04 -60.15
C SER A 93 29.54 38.97 -60.14
#